data_AF-A0A540WQA9-F1
#
_entry.id   AF-A0A540WQA9-F1
#
_cell.length_a   1.000
_cell.length_b   1.000
_cell.length_c   1.000
_cell.angle_alpha   90.00
_cell.angle_beta   90.00
_cell.angle_gamma   90.00
#
_symmetry.space_group_name_H-M   'P 1'
#
loop_
_entity.id
_entity.type
_entity.pdbx_description
1 polymer ?
#
loop_
_entity_poly.entity_id
_entity_poly.type
_entity_poly.pdbx_seq_one_letter_code
_entity_poly.pdbx_strand_id
1 'polypeptide(L)'
;MMGAPHTPHMPPSLLNKGLVTALSVTSGLAWAGPKLAGPYMGDTYGQVDLHMVGERLVGTSAGSGGGCKFPAGTEVLTGEFQGNVLVATVQVCLSGVPECVGARSFPVLAVYNPQSSVITARFRLPEGCHSPGLKDSQLLLRGLGGAPVEEGEEEGAASGAQGSAPDAATDEPEEAVAAAPKSPEAKVAEARPPVVATSPVSMGLQLLAVGKWEVARSRFEAALLEDARNLDALVGMAGCHLGTGNSSKALESLNRISSVPAGRPDVYAWQAYAHDMAGNKSRVPYLLRRALDLGWKPEEPKPWEAALVRALAGDIEQARQAKNRKRAPGRESAGAGSTSP
;
A
#
# COMPACT_ATOMS: atom_id res chain seq x y z
N MET A 1 24.15 23.82 -69.22
CA MET A 1 25.13 24.73 -68.57
C MET A 1 25.26 24.33 -67.12
N MET A 2 26.47 24.32 -66.54
CA MET A 2 26.71 23.89 -65.16
C MET A 2 26.59 25.07 -64.20
N GLY A 3 25.91 24.88 -63.06
CA GLY A 3 25.91 25.84 -61.95
C GLY A 3 26.92 25.41 -60.90
N ALA A 4 27.79 26.33 -60.47
CA ALA A 4 28.77 26.09 -59.40
C ALA A 4 28.21 26.53 -58.03
N PRO A 5 28.51 25.82 -56.93
CA PRO A 5 28.09 26.23 -55.58
C PRO A 5 28.98 27.37 -55.05
N HIS A 6 28.35 28.41 -54.47
CA HIS A 6 29.06 29.43 -53.70
C HIS A 6 29.37 28.94 -52.28
N THR A 7 30.60 29.15 -51.81
CA THR A 7 31.01 28.96 -50.42
C THR A 7 30.83 30.25 -49.60
N PRO A 8 30.23 30.21 -48.40
CA PRO A 8 30.14 31.38 -47.53
C PRO A 8 31.48 31.63 -46.79
N HIS A 9 31.90 32.88 -46.72
CA HIS A 9 33.15 33.31 -46.07
C HIS A 9 32.87 33.70 -44.61
N MET A 10 33.56 33.06 -43.65
CA MET A 10 33.52 33.50 -42.24
C MET A 10 34.53 34.64 -41.98
N PRO A 11 34.19 35.63 -41.13
CA PRO A 11 35.14 36.63 -40.62
C PRO A 11 35.93 36.11 -39.40
N PRO A 12 37.07 36.72 -39.04
CA PRO A 12 37.99 36.20 -38.02
C PRO A 12 37.56 36.47 -36.57
N SER A 13 38.04 35.61 -35.66
CA SER A 13 37.75 35.62 -34.22
C SER A 13 38.28 36.86 -33.49
N LEU A 14 37.41 37.56 -32.74
CA LEU A 14 37.82 38.63 -31.82
C LEU A 14 38.28 38.04 -30.46
N LEU A 15 39.52 38.34 -30.09
CA LEU A 15 40.22 37.77 -28.95
C LEU A 15 39.86 38.47 -27.61
N ASN A 16 38.64 38.26 -27.12
CA ASN A 16 38.20 38.81 -25.83
C ASN A 16 38.92 38.17 -24.64
N LYS A 17 40.00 38.82 -24.17
CA LYS A 17 40.67 38.53 -22.89
C LYS A 17 39.84 39.06 -21.71
N GLY A 18 38.69 38.45 -21.45
CA GLY A 18 37.89 38.72 -20.25
C GLY A 18 38.54 38.18 -18.97
N LEU A 19 38.38 38.89 -17.86
CA LEU A 19 38.83 38.43 -16.54
C LEU A 19 38.06 37.15 -16.14
N VAL A 20 38.79 36.06 -15.89
CA VAL A 20 38.22 34.85 -15.27
C VAL A 20 38.21 35.04 -13.76
N THR A 21 37.20 35.76 -13.25
CA THR A 21 36.97 35.88 -11.81
C THR A 21 36.40 34.56 -11.30
N ALA A 22 37.28 33.70 -10.78
CA ALA A 22 36.93 32.36 -10.30
C ALA A 22 36.11 32.42 -8.99
N LEU A 23 34.81 32.68 -9.11
CA LEU A 23 33.84 32.52 -8.03
C LEU A 23 33.63 31.03 -7.77
N SER A 24 34.51 30.46 -6.94
CA SER A 24 34.34 29.12 -6.36
C SER A 24 33.20 29.14 -5.34
N VAL A 25 31.95 29.16 -5.84
CA VAL A 25 30.75 29.08 -4.99
C VAL A 25 30.65 27.66 -4.46
N THR A 26 31.21 27.43 -3.27
CA THR A 26 31.15 26.15 -2.56
C THR A 26 29.75 25.96 -1.97
N SER A 27 28.77 25.69 -2.84
CA SER A 27 27.40 25.30 -2.50
C SER A 27 27.35 23.89 -1.91
N GLY A 28 28.10 23.66 -0.83
CA GLY A 28 28.26 22.38 -0.14
C GLY A 28 27.04 21.92 0.65
N LEU A 29 25.84 22.12 0.12
CA LEU A 29 24.64 21.42 0.58
C LEU A 29 24.74 19.98 0.06
N ALA A 30 25.46 19.14 0.81
CA ALA A 30 25.51 17.70 0.59
C ALA A 30 24.09 17.14 0.78
N TRP A 31 23.36 17.00 -0.33
CA TRP A 31 21.98 16.54 -0.30
C TRP A 31 21.97 15.05 0.05
N ALA A 32 21.65 14.75 1.30
CA ALA A 32 21.44 13.39 1.77
C ALA A 32 20.19 12.82 1.07
N GLY A 33 20.40 12.25 -0.11
CA GLY A 33 19.37 11.57 -0.88
C GLY A 33 18.73 10.43 -0.09
N PRO A 34 17.52 9.99 -0.48
CA PRO A 34 16.79 8.97 0.26
C PRO A 34 17.65 7.70 0.42
N LYS A 35 17.84 7.25 1.67
CA LYS A 35 18.65 6.07 2.04
C LYS A 35 17.98 4.77 1.56
N LEU A 36 18.05 4.52 0.26
CA LEU A 36 17.42 3.41 -0.44
C LEU A 36 18.35 2.19 -0.46
N ALA A 37 18.15 1.31 0.51
CA ALA A 37 18.83 0.03 0.59
C ALA A 37 17.86 -1.08 1.04
N GLY A 38 18.15 -2.32 0.63
CA GLY A 38 17.44 -3.51 1.06
C GLY A 38 16.33 -4.00 0.10
N PRO A 39 15.54 -4.99 0.52
CA PRO A 39 14.62 -5.72 -0.35
C PRO A 39 13.34 -4.93 -0.67
N TYR A 40 12.98 -4.88 -1.95
CA TYR A 40 11.74 -4.31 -2.47
C TYR A 40 10.93 -5.39 -3.21
N MET A 41 9.64 -5.51 -2.91
CA MET A 41 8.72 -6.43 -3.58
C MET A 41 7.92 -5.73 -4.67
N GLY A 42 7.92 -6.28 -5.88
CA GLY A 42 7.09 -5.81 -6.99
C GLY A 42 5.88 -6.68 -7.26
N ASP A 43 4.68 -6.09 -7.26
CA ASP A 43 3.36 -6.77 -7.37
C ASP A 43 3.30 -7.92 -8.39
N THR A 44 3.91 -7.73 -9.57
CA THR A 44 4.06 -8.75 -10.63
C THR A 44 5.52 -8.96 -11.05
N TYR A 45 6.44 -8.13 -10.56
CA TYR A 45 7.83 -8.06 -11.03
C TYR A 45 8.78 -9.00 -10.26
N GLY A 46 8.42 -9.39 -9.04
CA GLY A 46 9.27 -10.19 -8.13
C GLY A 46 10.03 -9.32 -7.13
N GLN A 47 10.94 -9.93 -6.36
CA GLN A 47 11.80 -9.19 -5.44
C GLN A 47 13.02 -8.60 -6.16
N VAL A 48 13.31 -7.33 -5.83
CA VAL A 48 14.49 -6.58 -6.26
C VAL A 48 15.18 -6.03 -5.03
N ASP A 49 16.45 -6.35 -4.84
CA ASP A 49 17.26 -5.84 -3.74
C ASP A 49 17.96 -4.56 -4.21
N LEU A 50 17.61 -3.44 -3.57
CA LEU A 50 18.11 -2.11 -3.91
C LEU A 50 19.34 -1.76 -3.07
N HIS A 51 20.28 -1.03 -3.68
CA HIS A 51 21.46 -0.49 -3.00
C HIS A 51 22.01 0.74 -3.75
N MET A 52 22.75 1.59 -3.03
CA MET A 52 23.41 2.76 -3.60
C MET A 52 24.87 2.45 -3.95
N VAL A 53 25.30 2.84 -5.16
CA VAL A 53 26.68 2.76 -5.64
C VAL A 53 27.12 4.19 -5.98
N GLY A 54 27.66 4.89 -4.98
CA GLY A 54 27.79 6.35 -5.04
C GLY A 54 26.40 7.00 -5.06
N GLU A 55 26.17 7.91 -6.01
CA GLU A 55 24.88 8.60 -6.19
C GLU A 55 23.86 7.78 -7.01
N ARG A 56 24.28 6.64 -7.58
CA ARG A 56 23.44 5.78 -8.43
C ARG A 56 22.75 4.70 -7.62
N LEU A 57 21.43 4.62 -7.70
CA LEU A 57 20.63 3.48 -7.25
C LEU A 57 20.80 2.31 -8.23
N VAL A 58 21.13 1.13 -7.70
CA VAL A 58 21.19 -0.13 -8.43
C VAL A 58 20.22 -1.12 -7.79
N GLY A 59 19.51 -1.89 -8.61
CA GLY A 59 18.55 -2.90 -8.18
C GLY A 59 18.80 -4.24 -8.85
N THR A 60 19.11 -5.26 -8.05
CA THR A 60 19.38 -6.63 -8.51
C THR A 60 18.19 -7.54 -8.23
N SER A 61 17.83 -8.41 -9.17
CA SER A 61 16.82 -9.43 -8.92
C SER A 61 17.29 -10.42 -7.86
N ALA A 62 16.42 -10.76 -6.91
CA ALA A 62 16.67 -11.83 -5.95
C ALA A 62 16.50 -13.24 -6.55
N GLY A 63 16.06 -13.37 -7.81
CA GLY A 63 15.67 -14.63 -8.44
C GLY A 63 14.33 -15.21 -7.95
N SER A 64 13.77 -14.66 -6.87
CA SER A 64 12.52 -15.10 -6.25
C SER A 64 11.28 -14.41 -6.88
N GLY A 65 10.58 -15.18 -7.72
CA GLY A 65 9.25 -14.84 -8.21
C GLY A 65 9.19 -13.80 -9.34
N GLY A 66 8.01 -13.22 -9.52
CA GLY A 66 7.70 -12.32 -10.62
C GLY A 66 7.45 -13.03 -11.96
N GLY A 67 6.67 -12.39 -12.83
CA GLY A 67 6.36 -12.93 -14.15
C GLY A 67 7.55 -12.97 -15.12
N CYS A 68 8.61 -12.19 -14.84
CA CYS A 68 9.82 -12.15 -15.66
C CYS A 68 10.86 -13.22 -15.36
N LYS A 69 10.85 -13.83 -14.16
CA LYS A 69 11.79 -14.89 -13.76
C LYS A 69 13.27 -14.53 -14.02
N PHE A 70 13.66 -13.29 -13.76
CA PHE A 70 15.07 -12.85 -13.91
C PHE A 70 15.97 -13.67 -12.97
N PRO A 71 17.15 -14.16 -13.42
CA PRO A 71 18.08 -14.86 -12.55
C PRO A 71 18.54 -14.01 -11.36
N ALA A 72 18.84 -14.66 -10.23
CA ALA A 72 19.40 -13.99 -9.06
C ALA A 72 20.68 -13.22 -9.41
N GLY A 73 20.84 -12.01 -8.86
CA GLY A 73 21.97 -11.12 -9.15
C GLY A 73 21.86 -10.32 -10.46
N THR A 74 20.84 -10.54 -11.30
CA THR A 74 20.66 -9.76 -12.53
C THR A 74 20.37 -8.29 -12.20
N GLU A 75 21.15 -7.33 -12.73
CA GLU A 75 20.83 -5.89 -12.64
C GLU A 75 19.56 -5.60 -13.46
N VAL A 76 18.46 -5.29 -12.77
CA VAL A 76 17.14 -5.05 -13.37
C VAL A 76 16.68 -3.61 -13.26
N LEU A 77 17.33 -2.78 -12.44
CA LEU A 77 17.09 -1.35 -12.30
C LEU A 77 18.41 -0.61 -12.06
N THR A 78 18.61 0.54 -12.70
CA THR A 78 19.82 1.37 -12.53
C THR A 78 19.49 2.84 -12.84
N GLY A 79 19.86 3.79 -11.97
CA GLY A 79 19.47 5.20 -12.16
C GLY A 79 19.83 6.15 -11.01
N GLU A 80 19.51 7.43 -11.17
CA GLU A 80 19.92 8.52 -10.28
C GLU A 80 18.71 9.36 -9.80
N PHE A 81 18.81 9.95 -8.61
CA PHE A 81 17.72 10.73 -8.00
C PHE A 81 17.83 12.23 -8.25
N GLN A 82 16.71 12.83 -8.63
CA GLN A 82 16.47 14.26 -8.71
C GLN A 82 15.31 14.59 -7.75
N GLY A 83 15.64 14.74 -6.46
CA GLY A 83 14.64 14.80 -5.40
C GLY A 83 13.89 13.46 -5.26
N ASN A 84 12.56 13.50 -5.32
CA ASN A 84 11.71 12.30 -5.27
C ASN A 84 11.50 11.61 -6.63
N VAL A 85 12.14 12.09 -7.70
CA VAL A 85 12.09 11.47 -9.04
C VAL A 85 13.37 10.70 -9.29
N LEU A 86 13.22 9.43 -9.66
CA LEU A 86 14.30 8.55 -10.10
C LEU A 86 14.32 8.53 -11.63
N VAL A 87 15.44 8.94 -12.22
CA VAL A 87 15.71 8.82 -13.66
C VAL A 87 16.48 7.53 -13.87
N ALA A 88 15.84 6.50 -14.42
CA ALA A 88 16.39 5.15 -14.45
C ALA A 88 16.22 4.42 -15.78
N THR A 89 17.00 3.37 -15.95
CA THR A 89 16.77 2.28 -16.91
C THR A 89 16.31 1.04 -16.14
N VAL A 90 15.29 0.36 -16.65
CA VAL A 90 14.72 -0.85 -16.03
C VAL A 90 14.61 -1.96 -17.07
N GLN A 91 15.02 -3.19 -16.72
CA GLN A 91 14.83 -4.36 -17.58
C GLN A 91 13.38 -4.86 -17.47
N VAL A 92 12.68 -4.93 -18.60
CA VAL A 92 11.32 -5.44 -18.67
C VAL A 92 11.30 -6.65 -19.62
N CYS A 93 10.86 -7.80 -19.12
CA CYS A 93 10.57 -8.93 -19.99
C CYS A 93 9.32 -8.64 -20.82
N LEU A 94 9.34 -8.96 -22.10
CA LEU A 94 8.22 -8.80 -23.01
C LEU A 94 7.66 -10.15 -23.46
N SER A 95 6.36 -10.15 -23.71
CA SER A 95 5.63 -11.17 -24.48
C SER A 95 4.67 -10.51 -25.47
N GLY A 96 4.33 -11.20 -26.56
CA GLY A 96 3.44 -10.70 -27.62
C GLY A 96 4.00 -10.93 -29.03
N VAL A 97 3.38 -10.31 -30.03
CA VAL A 97 3.72 -10.43 -31.45
C VAL A 97 3.77 -9.05 -32.10
N PRO A 98 4.59 -8.82 -33.15
CA PRO A 98 5.43 -9.80 -33.85
C PRO A 98 6.78 -10.09 -33.16
N GLU A 99 7.42 -9.11 -32.51
CA GLU A 99 8.81 -9.22 -32.02
C GLU A 99 8.97 -8.96 -30.50
N CYS A 100 7.87 -9.09 -29.76
CA CYS A 100 7.78 -8.72 -28.34
C CYS A 100 8.32 -9.81 -27.39
N VAL A 101 9.42 -10.49 -27.70
CA VAL A 101 9.95 -11.59 -26.86
C VAL A 101 11.28 -11.22 -26.22
N GLY A 102 11.44 -11.56 -24.94
CA GLY A 102 12.71 -11.43 -24.20
C GLY A 102 12.81 -10.19 -23.32
N ALA A 103 13.91 -10.07 -22.59
CA ALA A 103 14.20 -8.89 -21.76
C ALA A 103 14.68 -7.71 -22.62
N ARG A 104 14.15 -6.51 -22.37
CA ARG A 104 14.62 -5.26 -22.98
C ARG A 104 14.72 -4.16 -21.92
N SER A 105 15.75 -3.33 -22.04
CA SER A 105 15.95 -2.15 -21.18
C SER A 105 15.07 -0.98 -21.64
N PHE A 106 14.32 -0.39 -20.72
CA PHE A 106 13.49 0.80 -20.97
C PHE A 106 13.94 1.98 -20.09
N PRO A 107 14.16 3.17 -20.66
CA PRO A 107 14.32 4.39 -19.88
C PRO A 107 12.96 4.77 -19.28
N VAL A 108 12.95 5.16 -18.00
CA VAL A 108 11.73 5.47 -17.26
C VAL A 108 11.96 6.57 -16.23
N LEU A 109 10.94 7.41 -16.04
CA LEU A 109 10.83 8.29 -14.88
C LEU A 109 9.98 7.56 -13.83
N ALA A 110 10.59 7.30 -12.68
CA ALA A 110 9.92 6.71 -11.53
C ALA A 110 9.77 7.74 -10.40
N VAL A 111 8.73 7.63 -9.60
CA VAL A 111 8.49 8.49 -8.44
C VAL A 111 8.59 7.66 -7.18
N TYR A 112 9.45 8.09 -6.26
CA TYR A 112 9.60 7.54 -4.92
C TYR A 112 8.74 8.31 -3.91
N ASN A 113 8.04 7.59 -3.04
CA ASN A 113 7.38 8.16 -1.87
C ASN A 113 8.08 7.69 -0.58
N PRO A 114 8.83 8.56 0.11
CA PRO A 114 9.55 8.20 1.34
C PRO A 114 8.62 7.83 2.51
N GLN A 115 7.38 8.34 2.54
CA GLN A 115 6.42 8.03 3.63
C GLN A 115 5.89 6.60 3.59
N SER A 116 6.06 5.89 2.48
CA SER A 116 5.54 4.52 2.30
C SER A 116 6.55 3.56 1.70
N SER A 117 7.81 3.97 1.54
CA SER A 117 8.88 3.20 0.86
C SER A 117 8.42 2.61 -0.49
N VAL A 118 7.76 3.41 -1.33
CA VAL A 118 7.18 2.95 -2.61
C VAL A 118 7.84 3.66 -3.78
N ILE A 119 8.27 2.90 -4.79
CA ILE A 119 8.69 3.40 -6.11
C ILE A 119 7.61 3.01 -7.12
N THR A 120 7.16 3.98 -7.92
CA THR A 120 6.19 3.78 -9.01
C THR A 120 6.73 4.27 -10.33
N ALA A 121 6.61 3.48 -11.40
CA ALA A 121 7.10 3.83 -12.72
C ALA A 121 6.11 3.36 -13.81
N ARG A 122 5.88 4.15 -14.87
CA ARG A 122 4.95 3.79 -15.95
C ARG A 122 5.67 3.65 -17.29
N PHE A 123 5.47 2.53 -17.95
CA PHE A 123 6.13 2.17 -19.19
C PHE A 123 5.24 2.47 -20.40
N ARG A 124 5.88 2.81 -21.51
CA ARG A 124 5.27 2.78 -22.85
C ARG A 124 5.87 1.60 -23.58
N LEU A 125 5.20 0.46 -23.51
CA LEU A 125 5.58 -0.73 -24.28
C LEU A 125 5.22 -0.51 -25.76
N PRO A 126 5.92 -1.17 -26.72
CA PRO A 126 5.53 -1.12 -28.12
C PRO A 126 4.14 -1.76 -28.35
N GLU A 127 3.46 -1.39 -29.43
CA GLU A 127 2.15 -1.97 -29.76
C GLU A 127 2.24 -3.48 -29.97
N GLY A 128 1.23 -4.23 -29.51
CA GLY A 128 1.24 -5.70 -29.48
C GLY A 128 2.06 -6.32 -28.34
N CYS A 129 2.95 -5.56 -27.70
CA CYS A 129 3.76 -6.04 -26.57
C CYS A 129 3.04 -5.85 -25.22
N HIS A 130 3.16 -6.86 -24.36
CA HIS A 130 2.83 -6.78 -22.94
C HIS A 130 4.01 -7.30 -22.12
N SER A 131 3.95 -7.18 -20.79
CA SER A 131 4.95 -7.73 -19.89
C SER A 131 4.25 -8.49 -18.77
N PRO A 132 4.60 -9.76 -18.49
CA PRO A 132 4.10 -10.48 -17.31
C PRO A 132 4.71 -9.95 -16.00
N GLY A 133 5.76 -9.13 -16.07
CA GLY A 133 6.35 -8.44 -14.91
C GLY A 133 5.69 -7.11 -14.55
N LEU A 134 4.81 -6.57 -15.38
CA LEU A 134 4.15 -5.28 -15.16
C LEU A 134 2.63 -5.43 -15.09
N LYS A 135 1.99 -4.71 -14.16
CA LYS A 135 0.55 -4.62 -14.06
C LYS A 135 0.09 -3.33 -14.75
N ASP A 136 -0.79 -3.42 -15.75
CA ASP A 136 -1.31 -2.26 -16.50
C ASP A 136 -0.21 -1.36 -17.11
N SER A 137 0.91 -1.95 -17.52
CA SER A 137 2.16 -1.28 -17.93
C SER A 137 2.80 -0.38 -16.85
N GLN A 138 2.50 -0.63 -15.57
CA GLN A 138 3.06 0.04 -14.41
C GLN A 138 3.93 -0.94 -13.58
N LEU A 139 5.06 -0.44 -13.12
CA LEU A 139 5.87 -1.04 -12.05
C LEU A 139 5.49 -0.35 -10.74
N LEU A 140 5.32 -1.18 -9.71
CA LEU A 140 5.12 -0.76 -8.33
C LEU A 140 6.04 -1.62 -7.47
N LEU A 141 7.10 -1.03 -6.93
CA LEU A 141 8.02 -1.66 -5.98
C LEU A 141 7.74 -1.10 -4.58
N ARG A 142 7.70 -1.96 -3.57
CA ARG A 142 7.42 -1.60 -2.17
C ARG A 142 8.52 -2.16 -1.26
N GLY A 143 9.14 -1.32 -0.45
CA GLY A 143 10.17 -1.75 0.50
C GLY A 143 9.59 -2.73 1.53
N LEU A 144 10.30 -3.84 1.74
CA LEU A 144 9.95 -4.85 2.76
C LEU A 144 10.59 -4.55 4.13
N GLY A 145 11.64 -3.74 4.16
CA GLY A 145 12.28 -3.25 5.38
C GLY A 145 11.88 -1.80 5.69
N GLY A 146 11.53 -1.55 6.95
CA GLY A 146 11.33 -0.20 7.48
C GLY A 146 9.87 0.29 7.49
N ALA A 147 9.26 0.25 8.67
CA ALA A 147 8.53 1.45 9.12
C ALA A 147 9.56 2.60 9.21
N PRO A 148 9.17 3.87 9.03
CA PRO A 148 10.08 4.98 9.23
C PRO A 148 10.62 4.93 10.67
N VAL A 149 11.91 4.67 10.80
CA VAL A 149 12.63 4.93 12.05
C VAL A 149 12.64 6.45 12.17
N GLU A 150 11.81 7.00 13.05
CA GLU A 150 11.90 8.42 13.39
C GLU A 150 13.32 8.71 13.87
N GLU A 151 13.92 9.80 13.40
CA GLU A 151 15.34 10.09 13.58
C GLU A 151 15.63 10.53 15.03
N GLY A 152 15.64 9.54 15.92
CA GLY A 152 16.08 9.69 17.30
C GLY A 152 17.57 10.01 17.35
N GLU A 153 17.90 11.07 18.08
CA GLU A 153 19.27 11.55 18.26
C GLU A 153 20.07 10.58 19.15
N GLU A 154 20.80 9.63 18.55
CA GLU A 154 21.82 8.85 19.27
C GLU A 154 23.19 9.55 19.23
N GLU A 155 23.50 10.31 20.29
CA GLU A 155 24.89 10.46 20.71
C GLU A 155 25.43 9.07 21.08
N GLY A 156 26.41 8.58 20.32
CA GLY A 156 26.77 7.17 20.33
C GLY A 156 27.77 6.75 21.41
N ALA A 157 27.89 5.43 21.60
CA ALA A 157 29.03 4.80 22.25
C ALA A 157 29.40 3.49 21.52
N ALA A 158 30.66 3.34 21.13
CA ALA A 158 31.17 2.14 20.48
C ALA A 158 31.86 1.20 21.50
N SER A 159 31.61 -0.10 21.43
CA SER A 159 32.55 -1.16 21.87
C SER A 159 32.05 -2.55 21.46
N GLY A 160 32.96 -3.55 21.47
CA GLY A 160 32.62 -4.98 21.43
C GLY A 160 32.80 -5.64 20.06
N ALA A 161 33.87 -6.44 19.93
CA ALA A 161 34.14 -7.29 18.77
C ALA A 161 34.36 -8.75 19.20
N GLN A 162 34.53 -9.65 18.22
CA GLN A 162 34.81 -11.10 18.36
C GLN A 162 33.56 -11.92 18.79
N GLY A 163 33.26 -13.10 18.23
CA GLY A 163 33.85 -13.79 17.07
C GLY A 163 34.41 -15.17 17.40
N SER A 164 33.71 -16.24 16.97
CA SER A 164 34.21 -17.63 16.90
C SER A 164 33.36 -18.48 15.95
N ALA A 165 34.02 -19.12 14.98
CA ALA A 165 33.68 -20.46 14.50
C ALA A 165 34.88 -21.37 14.89
N PRO A 166 34.74 -22.71 14.88
CA PRO A 166 35.01 -23.45 13.64
C PRO A 166 34.22 -24.78 13.49
N ASP A 167 34.40 -25.46 12.33
CA ASP A 167 34.49 -26.92 12.05
C ASP A 167 33.56 -27.97 12.75
N ALA A 168 33.34 -29.20 12.26
CA ALA A 168 33.28 -29.89 10.95
C ALA A 168 32.79 -31.36 11.27
N ALA A 169 32.66 -32.38 10.40
CA ALA A 169 32.82 -32.63 8.96
C ALA A 169 31.96 -33.87 8.59
N THR A 170 31.89 -34.25 7.29
CA THR A 170 31.51 -35.61 6.78
C THR A 170 30.06 -36.11 7.08
N ASP A 171 29.42 -37.03 6.34
CA ASP A 171 29.83 -37.96 5.27
C ASP A 171 28.79 -38.06 4.12
N GLU A 172 29.25 -38.52 2.95
CA GLU A 172 28.47 -39.22 1.90
C GLU A 172 28.76 -40.75 2.03
N PRO A 173 27.91 -41.70 1.57
CA PRO A 173 27.55 -41.80 0.14
C PRO A 173 26.24 -42.56 -0.24
N GLU A 174 26.15 -42.80 -1.55
CA GLU A 174 25.63 -43.99 -2.26
C GLU A 174 24.32 -43.88 -3.07
N GLU A 175 24.19 -44.80 -4.03
CA GLU A 175 23.60 -44.56 -5.36
C GLU A 175 22.51 -45.59 -5.72
N ALA A 176 21.75 -45.30 -6.78
CA ALA A 176 20.78 -46.19 -7.45
C ALA A 176 19.48 -46.49 -6.63
N VAL A 177 18.38 -46.98 -7.24
CA VAL A 177 18.18 -47.51 -8.60
C VAL A 177 16.91 -46.91 -9.23
N ALA A 178 16.87 -46.84 -10.57
CA ALA A 178 15.72 -46.34 -11.31
C ALA A 178 14.60 -47.39 -11.52
N ALA A 179 13.33 -46.94 -11.52
CA ALA A 179 12.26 -47.54 -12.32
C ALA A 179 11.05 -46.59 -12.45
N ALA A 180 10.65 -46.27 -13.69
CA ALA A 180 9.29 -45.84 -14.00
C ALA A 180 8.52 -47.03 -14.58
N PRO A 181 7.18 -47.09 -14.45
CA PRO A 181 6.40 -46.95 -15.69
C PRO A 181 5.00 -46.31 -15.58
N LYS A 182 4.66 -45.55 -16.63
CA LYS A 182 3.34 -45.42 -17.28
C LYS A 182 2.14 -44.85 -16.49
N SER A 183 1.64 -43.71 -16.98
CA SER A 183 0.32 -43.14 -16.69
C SER A 183 -0.84 -44.06 -17.15
N PRO A 184 -2.09 -43.73 -16.75
CA PRO A 184 -2.99 -43.14 -17.74
C PRO A 184 -3.61 -41.80 -17.30
N GLU A 185 -4.35 -41.17 -18.22
CA GLU A 185 -4.85 -39.81 -18.10
C GLU A 185 -6.09 -39.68 -17.20
N ALA A 186 -6.13 -38.63 -16.38
CA ALA A 186 -7.35 -38.13 -15.74
C ALA A 186 -7.44 -36.60 -15.94
N LYS A 187 -8.52 -36.14 -16.59
CA LYS A 187 -8.76 -34.70 -16.82
C LYS A 187 -9.15 -34.00 -15.52
N VAL A 188 -8.17 -33.54 -14.75
CA VAL A 188 -8.40 -32.51 -13.74
C VAL A 188 -8.51 -31.17 -14.47
N ALA A 189 -9.68 -30.53 -14.40
CA ALA A 189 -9.82 -29.16 -14.87
C ALA A 189 -8.94 -28.26 -14.01
N GLU A 190 -7.94 -27.62 -14.61
CA GLU A 190 -6.92 -26.85 -13.89
C GLU A 190 -7.56 -25.61 -13.24
N ALA A 191 -7.90 -25.77 -11.96
CA ALA A 191 -8.43 -24.70 -11.14
C ALA A 191 -7.34 -23.64 -10.97
N ARG A 192 -7.42 -22.58 -11.79
CA ARG A 192 -6.57 -21.39 -11.67
C ARG A 192 -6.49 -21.02 -10.19
N PRO A 193 -5.29 -20.91 -9.59
CA PRO A 193 -5.18 -20.41 -8.23
C PRO A 193 -5.86 -19.03 -8.20
N PRO A 194 -6.78 -18.77 -7.25
CA PRO A 194 -7.44 -17.49 -7.19
C PRO A 194 -6.37 -16.44 -6.92
N VAL A 195 -6.07 -15.63 -7.95
CA VAL A 195 -5.25 -14.44 -7.80
C VAL A 195 -5.86 -13.66 -6.65
N VAL A 196 -5.08 -13.38 -5.60
CA VAL A 196 -5.56 -12.63 -4.43
C VAL A 196 -5.67 -11.15 -4.82
N ALA A 197 -6.63 -10.88 -5.71
CA ALA A 197 -7.05 -9.56 -6.09
C ALA A 197 -7.57 -8.89 -4.82
N THR A 198 -6.81 -7.91 -4.33
CA THR A 198 -7.26 -7.04 -3.26
C THR A 198 -8.51 -6.31 -3.72
N SER A 199 -9.66 -6.82 -3.29
CA SER A 199 -10.99 -6.29 -3.63
C SER A 199 -11.00 -4.76 -3.52
N PRO A 200 -11.70 -4.03 -4.41
CA PRO A 200 -11.79 -2.58 -4.31
C PRO A 200 -12.25 -2.11 -2.91
N VAL A 201 -13.07 -2.92 -2.22
CA VAL A 201 -13.44 -2.71 -0.81
C VAL A 201 -12.24 -2.70 0.13
N SER A 202 -11.35 -3.72 0.08
CA SER A 202 -10.24 -3.81 1.03
C SER A 202 -9.19 -2.72 0.80
N MET A 203 -8.95 -2.33 -0.46
CA MET A 203 -8.14 -1.16 -0.78
C MET A 203 -8.80 0.14 -0.30
N GLY A 204 -10.12 0.28 -0.46
CA GLY A 204 -10.90 1.40 0.06
C GLY A 204 -10.78 1.54 1.58
N LEU A 205 -10.91 0.44 2.34
CA LEU A 205 -10.82 0.43 3.80
C LEU A 205 -9.41 0.79 4.32
N GLN A 206 -8.35 0.38 3.60
CA GLN A 206 -6.98 0.82 3.90
C GLN A 206 -6.81 2.33 3.66
N LEU A 207 -7.31 2.86 2.54
CA LEU A 207 -7.26 4.29 2.23
C LEU A 207 -8.11 5.13 3.21
N LEU A 208 -9.24 4.58 3.66
CA LEU A 208 -10.12 5.17 4.67
C LEU A 208 -9.42 5.28 6.03
N ALA A 209 -8.69 4.25 6.47
CA ALA A 209 -7.89 4.28 7.70
C ALA A 209 -6.75 5.31 7.66
N VAL A 210 -6.20 5.57 6.47
CA VAL A 210 -5.13 6.57 6.23
C VAL A 210 -5.70 7.98 5.96
N GLY A 211 -7.03 8.16 6.03
CA GLY A 211 -7.68 9.46 5.83
C GLY A 211 -7.72 9.97 4.38
N LYS A 212 -7.44 9.11 3.39
CA LYS A 212 -7.41 9.47 1.96
C LYS A 212 -8.82 9.39 1.35
N TRP A 213 -9.76 10.16 1.91
CA TRP A 213 -11.21 10.06 1.70
C TRP A 213 -11.66 10.01 0.23
N GLU A 214 -11.12 10.90 -0.61
CA GLU A 214 -11.50 10.97 -2.04
C GLU A 214 -11.01 9.73 -2.82
N VAL A 215 -9.79 9.26 -2.53
CA VAL A 215 -9.23 8.07 -3.18
C VAL A 215 -9.95 6.81 -2.68
N ALA A 216 -10.27 6.74 -1.38
CA ALA A 216 -11.08 5.68 -0.81
C ALA A 216 -12.48 5.63 -1.45
N ARG A 217 -13.14 6.78 -1.66
CA ARG A 217 -14.46 6.87 -2.30
C ARG A 217 -14.47 6.19 -3.67
N SER A 218 -13.54 6.53 -4.57
CA SER A 218 -13.46 5.91 -5.90
C SER A 218 -13.26 4.39 -5.88
N ARG A 219 -12.65 3.83 -4.82
CA ARG A 219 -12.52 2.37 -4.63
C ARG A 219 -13.80 1.72 -4.13
N PHE A 220 -14.56 2.39 -3.27
CA PHE A 220 -15.89 1.93 -2.87
C PHE A 220 -16.93 2.10 -3.98
N GLU A 221 -16.84 3.15 -4.80
CA GLU A 221 -17.66 3.32 -6.01
C GLU A 221 -17.43 2.17 -6.99
N ALA A 222 -16.17 1.77 -7.23
CA ALA A 222 -15.85 0.58 -8.03
C ALA A 222 -16.48 -0.71 -7.44
N ALA A 223 -16.38 -0.92 -6.12
CA ALA A 223 -17.03 -2.05 -5.46
C ALA A 223 -18.57 -2.04 -5.58
N LEU A 224 -19.19 -0.85 -5.63
CA LEU A 224 -20.64 -0.69 -5.79
C LEU A 224 -21.11 -0.83 -7.24
N LEU A 225 -20.21 -0.79 -8.22
CA LEU A 225 -20.47 -1.19 -9.61
C LEU A 225 -20.44 -2.73 -9.76
N GLU A 226 -19.60 -3.41 -8.97
CA GLU A 226 -19.56 -4.89 -8.90
C GLU A 226 -20.75 -5.46 -8.11
N ASP A 227 -21.04 -4.90 -6.92
CA ASP A 227 -22.22 -5.23 -6.10
C ASP A 227 -22.80 -3.96 -5.44
N ALA A 228 -23.91 -3.46 -6.00
CA ALA A 228 -24.63 -2.28 -5.52
C ALA A 228 -25.28 -2.44 -4.11
N ARG A 229 -25.21 -3.63 -3.51
CA ARG A 229 -25.65 -3.95 -2.14
C ARG A 229 -24.48 -4.29 -1.20
N ASN A 230 -23.23 -4.14 -1.63
CA ASN A 230 -22.06 -4.45 -0.82
C ASN A 230 -22.02 -3.58 0.46
N LEU A 231 -22.25 -4.22 1.61
CA LEU A 231 -22.46 -3.53 2.88
C LEU A 231 -21.19 -2.79 3.35
N ASP A 232 -20.01 -3.39 3.15
CA ASP A 232 -18.73 -2.78 3.52
C ASP A 232 -18.36 -1.61 2.60
N ALA A 233 -18.73 -1.67 1.32
CA ALA A 233 -18.61 -0.52 0.43
C ALA A 233 -19.57 0.63 0.81
N LEU A 234 -20.81 0.33 1.21
CA LEU A 234 -21.76 1.35 1.68
C LEU A 234 -21.32 2.01 3.01
N VAL A 235 -20.77 1.23 3.96
CA VAL A 235 -20.14 1.76 5.18
C VAL A 235 -18.89 2.59 4.83
N GLY A 236 -18.07 2.11 3.91
CA GLY A 236 -16.89 2.81 3.40
C GLY A 236 -17.21 4.18 2.79
N MET A 237 -18.23 4.25 1.93
CA MET A 237 -18.77 5.50 1.36
C MET A 237 -19.24 6.46 2.46
N ALA A 238 -19.96 5.95 3.47
CA ALA A 238 -20.38 6.77 4.59
C ALA A 238 -19.20 7.34 5.39
N GLY A 239 -18.17 6.53 5.65
CA GLY A 239 -16.91 6.99 6.25
C GLY A 239 -16.22 8.08 5.42
N CYS A 240 -16.14 7.91 4.08
CA CYS A 240 -15.58 8.90 3.17
C CYS A 240 -16.37 10.21 3.12
N HIS A 241 -17.68 10.17 3.37
CA HIS A 241 -18.53 11.35 3.48
C HIS A 241 -18.40 12.04 4.83
N LEU A 242 -18.24 11.30 5.93
CA LEU A 242 -18.00 11.88 7.27
C LEU A 242 -16.61 12.50 7.39
N GLY A 243 -15.57 11.85 6.86
CA GLY A 243 -14.22 12.40 6.76
C GLY A 243 -14.12 13.68 5.92
N THR A 244 -15.13 13.95 5.08
CA THR A 244 -15.27 15.20 4.29
C THR A 244 -16.38 16.11 4.79
N GLY A 245 -16.88 15.90 6.03
CA GLY A 245 -17.88 16.75 6.69
C GLY A 245 -19.30 16.63 6.15
N ASN A 246 -19.56 15.77 5.16
CA ASN A 246 -20.85 15.63 4.49
C ASN A 246 -21.75 14.58 5.18
N SER A 247 -22.24 14.93 6.37
CA SER A 247 -23.07 14.04 7.20
C SER A 247 -24.40 13.63 6.56
N SER A 248 -24.96 14.43 5.64
CA SER A 248 -26.20 14.09 4.93
C SER A 248 -26.02 12.92 3.95
N LYS A 249 -25.00 12.95 3.08
CA LYS A 249 -24.69 11.82 2.17
C LYS A 249 -24.23 10.57 2.91
N ALA A 250 -23.61 10.72 4.07
CA ALA A 250 -23.28 9.60 4.94
C ALA A 250 -24.55 8.91 5.48
N LEU A 251 -25.52 9.68 5.97
CA LEU A 251 -26.82 9.14 6.42
C LEU A 251 -27.59 8.48 5.27
N GLU A 252 -27.59 9.06 4.07
CA GLU A 252 -28.19 8.43 2.88
C GLU A 252 -27.56 7.05 2.58
N SER A 253 -26.23 6.97 2.58
CA SER A 253 -25.48 5.73 2.34
C SER A 253 -25.78 4.66 3.40
N LEU A 254 -25.84 5.06 4.68
CA LEU A 254 -26.17 4.18 5.81
C LEU A 254 -27.65 3.78 5.87
N ASN A 255 -28.56 4.59 5.33
CA ASN A 255 -29.98 4.27 5.26
C ASN A 255 -30.26 3.19 4.21
N ARG A 256 -29.50 3.13 3.11
CA ARG A 256 -29.60 2.03 2.11
C ARG A 256 -29.37 0.66 2.75
N ILE A 257 -28.42 0.58 3.69
CA ILE A 257 -28.09 -0.64 4.46
C ILE A 257 -29.27 -1.12 5.32
N SER A 258 -30.11 -0.22 5.82
CA SER A 258 -31.17 -0.55 6.79
C SER A 258 -32.29 -1.47 6.28
N SER A 259 -32.31 -1.77 4.98
CA SER A 259 -33.28 -2.65 4.31
C SER A 259 -32.90 -4.15 4.32
N VAL A 260 -31.72 -4.50 4.83
CA VAL A 260 -31.16 -5.87 4.85
C VAL A 260 -31.06 -6.36 6.32
N PRO A 261 -31.21 -7.67 6.63
CA PRO A 261 -31.36 -8.14 8.01
C PRO A 261 -30.28 -7.65 9.00
N ALA A 262 -30.75 -7.16 10.16
CA ALA A 262 -29.94 -6.40 11.11
C ALA A 262 -28.96 -7.29 11.92
N GLY A 263 -27.75 -7.49 11.38
CA GLY A 263 -26.65 -8.21 12.06
C GLY A 263 -25.32 -7.48 12.13
N ARG A 264 -25.20 -6.25 11.60
CA ARG A 264 -23.95 -5.47 11.56
C ARG A 264 -23.89 -4.45 12.72
N PRO A 265 -23.14 -4.70 13.82
CA PRO A 265 -23.04 -3.78 14.95
C PRO A 265 -22.37 -2.44 14.61
N ASP A 266 -21.38 -2.45 13.73
CA ASP A 266 -20.61 -1.29 13.29
C ASP A 266 -21.45 -0.27 12.49
N VAL A 267 -22.44 -0.72 11.70
CA VAL A 267 -23.37 0.17 10.98
C VAL A 267 -24.11 1.11 11.94
N TYR A 268 -24.51 0.62 13.12
CA TYR A 268 -25.16 1.46 14.14
C TYR A 268 -24.20 2.47 14.77
N ALA A 269 -22.91 2.12 14.91
CA ALA A 269 -21.88 3.06 15.35
C ALA A 269 -21.65 4.16 14.31
N TRP A 270 -21.53 3.81 13.02
CA TRP A 270 -21.41 4.78 11.92
C TRP A 270 -22.65 5.67 11.79
N GLN A 271 -23.87 5.14 12.01
CA GLN A 271 -25.10 5.95 12.10
C GLN A 271 -25.08 6.90 13.30
N ALA A 272 -24.54 6.48 14.44
CA ALA A 272 -24.40 7.35 15.61
C ALA A 272 -23.45 8.53 15.30
N TYR A 273 -22.29 8.26 14.69
CA TYR A 273 -21.33 9.30 14.33
C TYR A 273 -21.88 10.25 13.26
N ALA A 274 -22.59 9.71 12.26
CA ALA A 274 -23.27 10.52 11.26
C ALA A 274 -24.37 11.41 11.84
N HIS A 275 -25.06 10.98 12.90
CA HIS A 275 -26.02 11.82 13.60
C HIS A 275 -25.36 12.88 14.49
N ASP A 276 -24.24 12.59 15.16
CA ASP A 276 -23.50 13.61 15.92
C ASP A 276 -22.95 14.71 15.00
N MET A 277 -22.30 14.32 13.89
CA MET A 277 -21.83 15.20 12.81
C MET A 277 -22.97 15.94 12.07
N ALA A 278 -24.22 15.59 12.34
CA ALA A 278 -25.41 16.30 11.86
C ALA A 278 -26.14 17.08 12.98
N GLY A 279 -25.53 17.24 14.16
CA GLY A 279 -26.12 17.89 15.34
C GLY A 279 -27.28 17.13 16.02
N ASN A 280 -27.63 15.95 15.52
CA ASN A 280 -28.77 15.13 15.93
C ASN A 280 -28.47 14.27 17.18
N LYS A 281 -27.89 14.90 18.22
CA LYS A 281 -27.36 14.24 19.42
C LYS A 281 -28.36 13.34 20.15
N SER A 282 -29.66 13.61 20.04
CA SER A 282 -30.73 12.79 20.61
C SER A 282 -30.76 11.33 20.15
N ARG A 283 -30.25 11.01 18.95
CA ARG A 283 -30.21 9.63 18.42
C ARG A 283 -28.94 8.87 18.82
N VAL A 284 -27.86 9.57 19.16
CA VAL A 284 -26.52 8.99 19.36
C VAL A 284 -26.51 7.92 20.47
N PRO A 285 -27.08 8.14 21.68
CA PRO A 285 -27.05 7.13 22.75
C PRO A 285 -27.88 5.88 22.43
N TYR A 286 -28.97 6.01 21.66
CA TYR A 286 -29.79 4.87 21.23
C TYR A 286 -29.03 4.00 20.22
N LEU A 287 -28.37 4.63 19.25
CA LEU A 287 -27.62 3.94 18.20
C LEU A 287 -26.36 3.26 18.76
N LEU A 288 -25.59 3.96 19.62
CA LEU A 288 -24.44 3.36 20.31
C LEU A 288 -24.85 2.21 21.23
N ARG A 289 -25.96 2.34 21.97
CA ARG A 289 -26.50 1.23 22.76
C ARG A 289 -26.81 0.02 21.90
N ARG A 290 -27.46 0.23 20.75
CA ARG A 290 -27.80 -0.85 19.81
C ARG A 290 -26.56 -1.49 19.17
N ALA A 291 -25.52 -0.72 18.87
CA ALA A 291 -24.21 -1.24 18.45
C ALA A 291 -23.59 -2.14 19.53
N LEU A 292 -23.50 -1.65 20.77
CA LEU A 292 -22.94 -2.38 21.92
C LEU A 292 -23.77 -3.60 22.33
N ASP A 293 -25.09 -3.59 22.12
CA ASP A 293 -25.99 -4.73 22.37
C ASP A 293 -25.93 -5.77 21.24
N LEU A 294 -25.52 -5.39 20.02
CA LEU A 294 -25.18 -6.28 18.91
C LEU A 294 -23.70 -6.72 18.86
N GLY A 295 -22.92 -6.41 19.90
CA GLY A 295 -21.53 -6.90 20.05
C GLY A 295 -20.44 -6.00 19.44
N TRP A 296 -20.70 -4.71 19.17
CA TRP A 296 -19.62 -3.78 18.81
C TRP A 296 -18.58 -3.64 19.94
N LYS A 297 -17.29 -3.68 19.58
CA LYS A 297 -16.16 -3.48 20.50
C LYS A 297 -15.40 -2.18 20.16
N PRO A 298 -15.68 -1.05 20.84
CA PRO A 298 -14.89 0.18 20.65
C PRO A 298 -13.47 0.12 21.27
N GLU A 299 -13.16 -0.90 22.08
CA GLU A 299 -11.81 -1.16 22.62
C GLU A 299 -10.86 -1.83 21.61
N GLU A 300 -11.42 -2.55 20.64
CA GLU A 300 -10.68 -3.20 19.55
C GLU A 300 -11.13 -2.62 18.19
N PRO A 301 -11.01 -1.29 17.97
CA PRO A 301 -11.52 -0.66 16.76
C PRO A 301 -10.74 -1.12 15.54
N LYS A 302 -11.45 -1.38 14.44
CA LYS A 302 -10.81 -1.56 13.13
C LYS A 302 -10.04 -0.26 12.77
N PRO A 303 -8.96 -0.30 11.97
CA PRO A 303 -8.15 0.89 11.70
C PRO A 303 -8.93 2.11 11.17
N TRP A 304 -9.99 1.87 10.38
CA TRP A 304 -10.89 2.91 9.87
C TRP A 304 -11.99 3.35 10.84
N GLU A 305 -12.23 2.62 11.93
CA GLU A 305 -13.19 2.97 12.99
C GLU A 305 -12.55 3.81 14.11
N ALA A 306 -11.22 3.90 14.17
CA ALA A 306 -10.49 4.62 15.22
C ALA A 306 -10.86 6.12 15.31
N ALA A 307 -11.10 6.78 14.17
CA ALA A 307 -11.55 8.18 14.14
C ALA A 307 -12.96 8.36 14.75
N LEU A 308 -13.86 7.43 14.47
CA LEU A 308 -15.23 7.38 14.99
C LEU A 308 -15.24 7.12 16.51
N VAL A 309 -14.43 6.17 16.99
CA VAL A 309 -14.33 5.88 18.42
C VAL A 309 -13.76 7.07 19.19
N ARG A 310 -12.75 7.75 18.64
CA ARG A 310 -12.20 8.98 19.22
C ARG A 310 -13.24 10.10 19.30
N ALA A 311 -14.05 10.29 18.26
CA ALA A 311 -15.09 11.32 18.22
C ALA A 311 -16.22 11.06 19.23
N LEU A 312 -16.66 9.80 19.37
CA LEU A 312 -17.80 9.43 20.22
C LEU A 312 -17.43 8.95 21.63
N ALA A 313 -16.18 9.07 22.06
CA ALA A 313 -15.66 8.47 23.30
C ALA A 313 -16.54 8.75 24.55
N GLY A 314 -17.02 9.99 24.71
CA GLY A 314 -17.89 10.37 25.83
C GLY A 314 -19.30 9.77 25.76
N ASP A 315 -19.86 9.58 24.57
CA ASP A 315 -21.19 8.96 24.39
C ASP A 315 -21.12 7.43 24.47
N ILE A 316 -19.99 6.85 24.07
CA ILE A 316 -19.69 5.41 24.23
C ILE A 316 -19.70 5.03 25.71
N GLU A 317 -19.01 5.80 26.56
CA GLU A 317 -18.99 5.54 28.01
C GLU A 317 -20.34 5.79 28.68
N GLN A 318 -21.10 6.80 28.28
CA GLN A 318 -22.48 6.97 28.74
C GLN A 318 -23.36 5.78 28.36
N ALA A 319 -23.26 5.28 27.13
CA ALA A 319 -24.01 4.09 26.67
C ALA A 319 -23.62 2.83 27.45
N ARG A 320 -22.34 2.66 27.78
CA ARG A 320 -21.82 1.57 28.64
C ARG A 320 -22.35 1.63 30.06
N GLN A 321 -22.28 2.79 30.72
CA GLN A 321 -22.85 2.97 32.05
C GLN A 321 -24.37 2.71 32.07
N ALA A 322 -25.09 3.19 31.04
CA ALA A 322 -26.53 2.94 30.87
C ALA A 322 -26.88 1.48 30.51
N LYS A 323 -25.90 0.65 30.10
CA LYS A 323 -26.01 -0.81 29.94
C LYS A 323 -25.78 -1.52 31.27
N ASN A 324 -24.72 -1.16 31.99
CA ASN A 324 -24.39 -1.76 33.29
C ASN A 324 -25.46 -1.49 34.35
N ARG A 325 -26.08 -0.30 34.39
CA ARG A 325 -27.22 0.00 35.27
C ARG A 325 -28.47 -0.88 35.02
N LYS A 326 -28.62 -1.50 33.84
CA LYS A 326 -29.67 -2.50 33.57
C LYS A 326 -29.26 -3.95 33.88
N ARG A 327 -27.98 -4.19 34.20
CA ARG A 327 -27.43 -5.51 34.53
C ARG A 327 -27.11 -5.70 36.01
N ALA A 328 -27.14 -4.63 36.81
CA ALA A 328 -27.25 -4.77 38.26
C ALA A 328 -28.51 -5.61 38.55
N PRO A 329 -28.40 -6.76 39.24
CA PRO A 329 -29.56 -7.59 39.56
C PRO A 329 -30.55 -6.77 40.38
N GLY A 330 -31.84 -7.05 40.21
CA GLY A 330 -32.88 -6.35 40.95
C GLY A 330 -32.61 -6.46 42.45
N ARG A 331 -32.45 -5.31 43.11
CA ARG A 331 -32.52 -5.18 44.57
C ARG A 331 -33.72 -6.01 45.02
N GLU A 332 -33.46 -7.07 45.78
CA GLU A 332 -34.49 -8.04 46.14
C GLU A 332 -35.70 -7.29 46.69
N SER A 333 -36.89 -7.62 46.19
CA SER A 333 -38.13 -7.08 46.71
C SER A 333 -38.25 -7.58 48.15
N ALA A 334 -37.84 -6.74 49.10
CA ALA A 334 -37.83 -7.07 50.52
C ALA A 334 -39.23 -7.56 50.91
N GLY A 335 -39.36 -8.89 51.08
CA GLY A 335 -40.65 -9.55 51.21
C GLY A 335 -41.39 -8.96 52.40
N ALA A 336 -42.60 -8.44 52.15
CA ALA A 336 -43.39 -7.80 53.20
C ALA A 336 -43.58 -8.80 54.36
N GLY A 337 -43.06 -8.45 55.54
CA GLY A 337 -43.13 -9.29 56.72
C GLY A 337 -44.59 -9.46 57.13
N SER A 338 -45.17 -10.63 56.82
CA SER A 338 -46.55 -10.99 57.18
C SER A 338 -46.65 -11.34 58.66
N THR A 339 -46.49 -10.34 59.53
CA THR A 339 -46.88 -10.46 60.94
C THR A 339 -48.39 -10.41 61.05
N SER A 340 -49.02 -11.57 61.17
CA SER A 340 -50.39 -11.70 61.69
C SER A 340 -50.34 -12.16 63.16
N PRO A 341 -51.25 -11.69 64.02
CA PRO A 341 -51.26 -11.96 65.45
C PRO A 341 -51.83 -13.35 65.81
#